data_AF-A0A7C7G1M8-F1
#
_entry.id   AF-A0A7C7G1M8-F1
#
_cell.length_a   1.000
_cell.length_b   1.000
_cell.length_c   1.000
_cell.angle_alpha   90.00
_cell.angle_beta   90.00
_cell.angle_gamma   90.00
#
_symmetry.space_group_name_H-M   'P 1'
#
loop_
_entity.id
_entity.type
_entity.pdbx_description
1 polymer ?
#
loop_
_entity_poly.entity_id
_entity_poly.type
_entity_poly.pdbx_seq_one_letter_code
_entity_poly.pdbx_strand_id
1 'polypeptide(L)' 'MANGGALIKIARKAREYSQEKLAFNYGMSKGTVQNWEAGRTAPSFDDVIGVLDFLHFDIAEVMQLAAA' A
#
# COMPACT_ATOMS: atom_id res chain seq x y z
N MET A 1 14.88 1.16 -5.18
CA MET A 1 14.27 2.13 -4.25
C MET A 1 12.79 1.78 -4.12
N ALA A 2 12.27 1.69 -2.89
CA ALA A 2 10.84 1.46 -2.69
C ALA A 2 10.07 2.68 -3.25
N ASN A 3 9.10 2.43 -4.13
CA ASN A 3 8.15 3.45 -4.58
C ASN A 3 6.86 3.34 -3.75
N GLY A 4 5.93 4.30 -3.91
CA GLY A 4 4.68 4.31 -3.13
C GLY A 4 3.89 3.00 -3.21
N GLY A 5 3.83 2.38 -4.40
CA GLY A 5 3.17 1.08 -4.58
C GLY A 5 3.83 -0.06 -3.81
N ALA A 6 5.16 -0.06 -3.70
CA ALA A 6 5.90 -1.02 -2.89
C ALA A 6 5.63 -0.84 -1.38
N LEU A 7 5.55 0.40 -0.90
CA LEU A 7 5.21 0.69 0.51
C LEU A 7 3.81 0.20 0.85
N ILE A 8 2.82 0.50 0.00
CA ILE A 8 1.43 0.00 0.15
C ILE A 8 1.40 -1.52 0.21
N LYS A 9 2.16 -2.21 -0.66
CA LYS A 9 2.23 -3.68 -0.68
C LYS A 9 2.76 -4.27 0.62
N ILE A 10 3.80 -3.66 1.18
CA ILE A 10 4.44 -4.12 2.41
C ILE A 10 3.46 -3.96 3.58
N ALA A 11 2.90 -2.76 3.76
CA ALA A 11 1.91 -2.48 4.79
C ALA A 11 0.68 -3.41 4.69
N ARG A 12 0.15 -3.60 3.47
CA ARG A 12 -1.00 -4.48 3.23
C ARG A 12 -0.72 -5.91 3.66
N LYS A 13 0.45 -6.44 3.29
CA LYS A 13 0.87 -7.79 3.67
C LYS A 13 1.09 -7.91 5.17
N ALA A 14 1.67 -6.90 5.82
CA ALA A 14 1.85 -6.87 7.27
C ALA A 14 0.51 -6.85 8.04
N ARG A 15 -0.58 -6.36 7.43
CA ARG A 15 -1.94 -6.51 7.96
C ARG A 15 -2.68 -7.76 7.49
N GLU A 16 -2.05 -8.64 6.72
CA GLU A 16 -2.66 -9.85 6.15
C GLU A 16 -3.87 -9.55 5.24
N TYR A 17 -3.87 -8.39 4.59
CA TYR A 17 -4.94 -8.03 3.65
C TYR A 17 -4.63 -8.61 2.27
N SER A 18 -5.64 -9.15 1.58
CA SER A 18 -5.55 -9.36 0.14
C SER A 18 -5.70 -8.02 -0.61
N GLN A 19 -5.31 -7.96 -1.89
CA GLN A 19 -5.55 -6.76 -2.70
C GLN A 19 -7.05 -6.42 -2.79
N GLU A 20 -7.89 -7.46 -2.91
CA GLU A 20 -9.35 -7.33 -2.91
C GLU A 20 -9.86 -6.75 -1.59
N LYS A 21 -9.35 -7.24 -0.45
CA LYS A 21 -9.76 -6.79 0.88
C LYS A 21 -9.34 -5.33 1.13
N LEU A 22 -8.14 -4.93 0.72
CA LEU A 22 -7.72 -3.52 0.80
C LEU A 22 -8.62 -2.65 -0.07
N ALA A 23 -8.80 -3.03 -1.33
CA ALA A 23 -9.59 -2.27 -2.29
C ALA A 23 -11.03 -2.06 -1.80
N PHE A 24 -11.69 -3.14 -1.37
CA PHE A 24 -13.05 -3.09 -0.86
C PHE A 24 -13.19 -2.20 0.38
N ASN A 25 -12.33 -2.36 1.39
CA ASN A 25 -12.47 -1.61 2.64
C ASN A 25 -12.03 -0.14 2.51
N TYR A 26 -11.07 0.17 1.64
CA TYR A 26 -10.61 1.54 1.41
C TYR A 26 -11.49 2.30 0.40
N GLY A 27 -12.36 1.60 -0.33
CA GLY A 27 -13.26 2.22 -1.32
C GLY A 27 -12.60 2.50 -2.67
N MET A 28 -11.71 1.60 -3.13
CA MET A 28 -11.10 1.67 -4.46
C MET A 28 -11.24 0.37 -5.25
N SER A 29 -10.89 0.39 -6.53
CA SER A 29 -10.90 -0.84 -7.35
C SER A 29 -9.70 -1.74 -7.01
N LYS A 30 -9.89 -3.05 -7.06
CA LYS A 30 -8.78 -4.01 -6.96
C LYS A 30 -7.72 -3.79 -8.04
N GLY A 31 -8.13 -3.38 -9.24
CA GLY A 31 -7.22 -3.07 -10.35
C GLY A 31 -6.28 -1.90 -10.03
N THR A 32 -6.76 -0.90 -9.28
CA THR A 32 -5.94 0.22 -8.79
C THR A 32 -4.80 -0.29 -7.90
N VAL A 33 -5.14 -1.06 -6.86
CA VAL A 33 -4.15 -1.67 -5.95
C VAL A 33 -3.16 -2.55 -6.73
N GLN A 34 -3.66 -3.40 -7.63
CA GLN A 34 -2.83 -4.27 -8.44
C GLN A 34 -1.82 -3.48 -9.30
N ASN A 35 -2.27 -2.42 -9.98
CA ASN A 35 -1.43 -1.60 -10.84
C ASN A 35 -0.36 -0.85 -10.04
N TRP A 36 -0.72 -0.31 -8.87
CA TRP A 36 0.22 0.34 -7.96
C TRP A 36 1.29 -0.64 -7.47
N GLU A 37 0.89 -1.79 -6.93
CA GLU A 37 1.82 -2.78 -6.38
C GLU A 37 2.68 -3.50 -7.42
N ALA A 38 2.26 -3.50 -8.68
CA ALA A 38 3.02 -4.01 -9.82
C ALA A 38 3.89 -2.93 -10.48
N GLY A 39 3.82 -1.67 -10.03
CA GLY A 39 4.57 -0.56 -10.60
C GLY A 39 4.11 -0.12 -12.00
N ARG A 40 2.90 -0.52 -12.43
CA ARG A 40 2.33 -0.13 -13.73
C ARG A 40 1.83 1.31 -13.72
N THR A 41 1.44 1.80 -12.55
CA THR A 41 1.01 3.19 -12.32
C THR A 41 1.48 3.60 -10.94
N ALA A 42 1.96 4.83 -10.78
CA ALA A 42 2.37 5.32 -9.47
C ALA A 42 1.14 5.87 -8.70
N PRO A 43 0.95 5.50 -7.42
CA PRO A 43 0.04 6.26 -6.54
C PRO A 43 0.59 7.66 -6.31
N SER A 44 -0.29 8.62 -6.02
CA SER A 44 0.13 9.93 -5.52
C SER A 44 0.71 9.83 -4.10
N PHE A 45 1.35 10.89 -3.62
CA PHE A 45 1.82 10.92 -2.23
C PHE A 45 0.64 10.80 -1.24
N ASP A 46 -0.45 11.52 -1.51
CA ASP A 46 -1.66 11.49 -0.67
C ASP A 46 -2.32 10.10 -0.67
N ASP A 47 -2.33 9.40 -1.80
CA ASP A 47 -2.83 8.02 -1.87
C ASP A 47 -1.98 7.07 -1.01
N VAL A 48 -0.66 7.24 -1.03
CA VAL A 48 0.26 6.43 -0.21
C VAL A 48 -0.04 6.68 1.26
N ILE A 49 -0.05 7.95 1.70
CA ILE A 49 -0.33 8.30 3.10
C ILE A 49 -1.69 7.79 3.52
N GLY A 50 -2.75 8.04 2.75
CA GLY A 50 -4.10 7.61 3.09
C GLY A 50 -4.22 6.10 3.25
N VAL A 51 -3.59 5.31 2.37
CA VAL A 51 -3.60 3.84 2.49
C VAL A 51 -2.78 3.36 3.68
N LEU A 52 -1.63 3.98 3.96
CA LEU A 52 -0.82 3.62 5.12
C LEU A 52 -1.53 3.94 6.44
N ASP A 53 -2.12 5.14 6.55
CA ASP A 53 -2.93 5.56 7.70
C ASP A 53 -4.11 4.63 7.93
N PHE A 54 -4.83 4.25 6.86
CA PHE A 54 -5.91 3.27 6.91
C PHE A 54 -5.44 1.90 7.43
N LEU A 55 -4.22 1.50 7.08
CA LEU A 55 -3.58 0.28 7.58
C LEU A 55 -2.88 0.48 8.93
N HIS A 56 -3.03 1.65 9.55
CA HIS A 56 -2.41 2.02 10.83
C HIS A 56 -0.88 1.87 10.81
N PHE A 57 -0.25 2.42 9.78
CA PHE A 57 1.20 2.50 9.67
C PHE A 57 1.62 3.92 9.31
N ASP A 58 2.76 4.36 9.84
CA ASP A 58 3.50 5.48 9.27
C ASP A 58 4.55 5.01 8.23
N ILE A 59 5.14 5.96 7.49
CA ILE A 59 6.15 5.63 6.48
C ILE A 59 7.39 4.96 7.10
N ALA A 60 7.83 5.40 8.28
CA ALA A 60 9.06 4.91 8.89
C ALA A 60 8.92 3.45 9.33
N GLU A 61 7.77 3.08 9.90
CA GLU A 61 7.42 1.71 10.26
C GLU A 61 7.45 0.80 9.02
N VAL A 62 6.83 1.23 7.91
CA VAL A 62 6.84 0.45 6.66
C VAL A 62 8.24 0.31 6.08
N MET A 63 9.07 1.35 6.17
CA MET A 63 10.46 1.30 5.74
C MET A 63 11.31 0.34 6.58
N GLN A 64 11.06 0.25 7.88
CA GLN A 64 11.71 -0.72 8.76
C GLN A 64 11.30 -2.16 8.40
N LEU A 65 10.01 -2.39 8.11
CA LEU A 65 9.52 -3.68 7.62
C LEU A 65 10.14 -4.09 6.28
N ALA A 66 10.51 -3.14 5.44
CA ALA A 66 11.17 -3.41 4.15
C ALA A 66 12.64 -3.83 4.30
N ALA A 67 13.26 -3.52 5.44
CA ALA A 67 14.67 -3.81 5.74
C ALA A 67 14.86 -5.12 6.52
N ALA A 68 13.77 -5.76 6.95
CA ALA A 68 13.74 -7.05 7.64
C ALA A 68 13.61 -8.21 6.65
#